data_AF-A0A9R0DV26-F1
#
_entry.id   AF-A0A9R0DV26-F1
#
_cell.length_a   1.000
_cell.length_b   1.000
_cell.length_c   1.000
_cell.angle_alpha   90.00
_cell.angle_beta   90.00
_cell.angle_gamma   90.00
#
_symmetry.space_group_name_H-M   'P 1'
#
loop_
_entity.id
_entity.type
_entity.pdbx_description
1 polymer ?
#
loop_
_entity_poly.entity_id
_entity_poly.type
_entity_poly.pdbx_seq_one_letter_code
_entity_poly.pdbx_strand_id
1 'polypeptide(L)'
;MLKFKKMGSDKVPLLLVTANVGSIFEDPSVMLPIWTSEFLQAVSRMDPKFIALHLQEVGGKAYEKSMQYVQDFVQRLCDCPELRLFDKIRIYLDEDFSSPEKFTALGNMYFAHSSLTDLKIWDFEQKAYVEATGKEVHAGNIEKVTTKEKAKFPQHFFPECKWSRKGFLRTRWWVRGTAIEFVNIHLFHDASNLLAIEPFPSVYCRSRRRALRHTLRHLHADAQAAPYFIFGDFNFRTDTGGVVKKVTEELSGSRLQNGGNVDSSKLQYRSPTDGRVVLTIGKKEFSHVDHQKIFREPWLQRFDRELEALRPHLYEFPVKFPPSYPFEEDVHLPTHYMKTRCPAWCDRVLLSQSARLLVQHDTARPADNRHMHASRKSVTDSTDSSGRVSSSDSSPARSASPATHTQGSPGKTLEKKSSLAELDGLSVPAPSLSRKSIADPTSVQQAISARMEESSGRRRLVRNQSEGEPAPRGRDPAPRRRPVYGVIGDSTCMGDHKPIYLRVMLQSDRGNFRQEFHSESSPKHIKPEDPENMTDPVADSPNSRYIHFSVDSPSSIFKETDI
;
A
#
# COMPACT_ATOMS: atom_id res chain seq x y z
N MET A 1 -37.20 -34.07 0.57
CA MET A 1 -36.29 -33.90 -0.58
C MET A 1 -35.02 -33.20 -0.09
N LEU A 2 -33.99 -33.96 0.33
CA LEU A 2 -32.74 -33.35 0.80
C LEU A 2 -31.94 -32.83 -0.40
N LYS A 3 -31.70 -31.51 -0.46
CA LYS A 3 -30.74 -30.95 -1.42
C LYS A 3 -29.33 -31.39 -1.01
N PHE A 4 -28.69 -32.22 -1.83
CA PHE A 4 -27.26 -32.50 -1.69
C PHE A 4 -26.48 -31.18 -1.83
N LYS A 5 -26.03 -30.59 -0.70
CA LYS A 5 -25.08 -29.47 -0.71
C LYS A 5 -23.77 -30.03 -1.28
N LYS A 6 -23.53 -29.78 -2.58
CA LYS A 6 -22.33 -30.22 -3.30
C LYS A 6 -21.10 -29.79 -2.48
N MET A 7 -20.29 -30.76 -2.02
CA MET A 7 -19.17 -30.52 -1.08
C MET A 7 -18.00 -29.80 -1.75
N GLY A 8 -18.22 -28.56 -2.19
CA GLY A 8 -17.15 -27.61 -2.48
C GLY A 8 -16.55 -27.10 -1.18
N SER A 9 -15.22 -26.99 -1.13
CA SER A 9 -14.48 -26.45 0.03
C SER A 9 -15.17 -25.24 0.66
N ASP A 10 -15.29 -25.20 1.99
CA ASP A 10 -15.83 -24.04 2.75
C ASP A 10 -14.96 -22.77 2.67
N LYS A 11 -13.90 -22.79 1.84
CA LYS A 11 -13.02 -21.66 1.62
C LYS A 11 -12.78 -21.41 0.13
N VAL A 12 -12.66 -20.15 -0.25
CA VAL A 12 -12.31 -19.69 -1.61
C VAL A 12 -10.85 -19.23 -1.64
N PRO A 13 -9.99 -19.81 -2.50
CA PRO A 13 -8.66 -19.28 -2.77
C PRO A 13 -8.74 -17.89 -3.42
N LEU A 14 -8.32 -16.86 -2.70
CA LEU A 14 -8.13 -15.51 -3.24
C LEU A 14 -6.65 -15.28 -3.59
N LEU A 15 -6.42 -14.58 -4.68
CA LEU A 15 -5.13 -13.98 -5.03
C LEU A 15 -5.32 -12.47 -5.18
N LEU A 16 -4.74 -11.70 -4.28
CA LEU A 16 -4.74 -10.24 -4.27
C LEU A 16 -3.36 -9.77 -4.74
N VAL A 17 -3.29 -8.97 -5.79
CA VAL A 17 -2.03 -8.50 -6.40
C VAL A 17 -2.07 -6.99 -6.54
N THR A 18 -1.01 -6.29 -6.16
CA THR A 18 -0.83 -4.88 -6.52
C THR A 18 0.43 -4.68 -7.34
N ALA A 19 0.36 -3.79 -8.32
CA ALA A 19 1.47 -3.39 -9.16
C ALA A 19 1.34 -1.91 -9.56
N ASN A 20 2.33 -1.09 -9.20
CA ASN A 20 2.56 0.14 -9.95
C ASN A 20 3.15 -0.27 -11.31
N VAL A 21 2.46 0.08 -12.39
CA VAL A 21 2.75 -0.35 -13.77
C VAL A 21 3.34 0.77 -14.62
N GLY A 22 3.75 1.88 -14.00
CA GLY A 22 4.26 3.07 -14.66
C GLY A 22 5.36 2.79 -15.68
N SER A 23 6.42 2.07 -15.28
CA SER A 23 7.55 1.70 -16.16
C SER A 23 7.18 0.78 -17.32
N ILE A 24 6.15 -0.06 -17.15
CA ILE A 24 5.80 -1.12 -18.11
C ILE A 24 5.28 -0.49 -19.41
N PHE A 25 4.62 0.65 -19.31
CA PHE A 25 4.08 1.39 -20.44
C PHE A 25 5.09 2.35 -21.11
N GLU A 26 6.31 2.50 -20.57
CA GLU A 26 7.39 3.28 -21.19
C GLU A 26 8.16 2.47 -22.25
N ASP A 27 8.42 1.17 -22.01
CA ASP A 27 8.81 0.20 -23.05
C ASP A 27 7.86 -1.01 -23.05
N PRO A 28 6.67 -0.87 -23.65
CA PRO A 28 5.68 -1.93 -23.72
C PRO A 28 6.13 -3.10 -24.60
N SER A 29 7.11 -2.91 -25.48
CA SER A 29 7.57 -3.94 -26.41
C SER A 29 8.36 -5.03 -25.71
N VAL A 30 9.17 -4.64 -24.71
CA VAL A 30 9.97 -5.55 -23.87
C VAL A 30 9.24 -5.90 -22.57
N MET A 31 8.64 -4.91 -21.90
CA MET A 31 8.16 -5.09 -20.51
C MET A 31 6.81 -5.80 -20.41
N LEU A 32 5.86 -5.56 -21.33
CA LEU A 32 4.54 -6.23 -21.26
C LEU A 32 4.64 -7.76 -21.39
N PRO A 33 5.41 -8.34 -22.34
CA PRO A 33 5.58 -9.80 -22.44
C PRO A 33 6.19 -10.42 -21.17
N ILE A 34 7.23 -9.78 -20.60
CA ILE A 34 7.92 -10.23 -19.40
C ILE A 34 6.94 -10.23 -18.20
N TRP A 35 6.31 -9.08 -17.95
CA TRP A 35 5.41 -8.91 -16.81
C TRP A 35 4.20 -9.85 -16.88
N THR A 36 3.60 -9.96 -18.07
CA THR A 36 2.44 -10.85 -18.30
C THR A 36 2.82 -12.31 -18.08
N SER A 37 3.98 -12.75 -18.57
CA SER A 37 4.46 -14.13 -18.36
C SER A 37 4.63 -14.45 -16.88
N GLU A 38 5.31 -13.59 -16.12
CA GLU A 38 5.53 -13.75 -14.67
C GLU A 38 4.21 -13.78 -13.88
N PHE A 39 3.27 -12.88 -14.21
CA PHE A 39 1.95 -12.85 -13.60
C PHE A 39 1.14 -14.14 -13.87
N LEU A 40 1.10 -14.61 -15.11
CA LEU A 40 0.35 -15.81 -15.49
C LEU A 40 0.97 -17.11 -14.94
N GLN A 41 2.29 -17.18 -14.86
CA GLN A 41 3.00 -18.23 -14.13
C GLN A 41 2.66 -18.21 -12.63
N ALA A 42 2.57 -17.02 -12.03
CA ALA A 42 2.17 -16.85 -10.62
C ALA A 42 0.71 -17.31 -10.38
N VAL A 43 -0.23 -16.93 -11.25
CA VAL A 43 -1.62 -17.43 -11.23
C VAL A 43 -1.65 -18.96 -11.32
N SER A 44 -0.98 -19.54 -12.32
CA SER A 44 -0.93 -21.00 -12.55
C SER A 44 -0.35 -21.76 -11.35
N ARG A 45 0.70 -21.22 -10.72
CA ARG A 45 1.33 -21.79 -9.52
C ARG A 45 0.41 -21.76 -8.29
N MET A 46 -0.43 -20.73 -8.15
CA MET A 46 -1.23 -20.47 -6.95
C MET A 46 -2.65 -21.03 -6.97
N ASP A 47 -3.16 -21.39 -8.15
CA ASP A 47 -4.51 -21.93 -8.38
C ASP A 47 -5.62 -21.13 -7.64
N PRO A 48 -5.73 -19.80 -7.88
CA PRO A 48 -6.80 -19.00 -7.31
C PRO A 48 -8.16 -19.36 -7.91
N LYS A 49 -9.24 -19.02 -7.20
CA LYS A 49 -10.60 -19.03 -7.76
C LYS A 49 -11.19 -17.63 -7.89
N PHE A 50 -10.63 -16.66 -7.19
CA PHE A 50 -10.88 -15.24 -7.42
C PHE A 50 -9.54 -14.49 -7.41
N ILE A 51 -9.31 -13.65 -8.41
CA ILE A 51 -8.14 -12.79 -8.55
C ILE A 51 -8.61 -11.33 -8.48
N ALA A 52 -7.95 -10.54 -7.65
CA ALA A 52 -8.06 -9.09 -7.65
C ALA A 52 -6.69 -8.49 -7.96
N LEU A 53 -6.54 -7.93 -9.15
CA LEU A 53 -5.33 -7.26 -9.62
C LEU A 53 -5.57 -5.74 -9.59
N HIS A 54 -4.85 -5.05 -8.71
CA HIS A 54 -4.86 -3.60 -8.57
C HIS A 54 -3.63 -3.01 -9.23
N LEU A 55 -3.85 -1.97 -10.04
CA LEU A 55 -2.86 -1.32 -10.86
C LEU A 55 -2.80 0.18 -10.50
N GLN A 56 -1.60 0.72 -10.45
CA GLN A 56 -1.35 2.16 -10.29
C GLN A 56 -0.49 2.67 -11.45
N GLU A 57 -0.71 3.91 -11.88
CA GLU A 57 -0.04 4.50 -13.06
C GLU A 57 -0.35 3.73 -14.37
N VAL A 58 -1.61 3.31 -14.51
CA VAL A 58 -2.15 2.81 -15.78
C VAL A 58 -1.90 3.84 -16.89
N GLY A 59 -1.41 3.36 -18.03
CA GLY A 59 -0.96 4.19 -19.14
C GLY A 59 0.45 4.75 -18.99
N GLY A 60 1.10 4.65 -17.83
CA GLY A 60 2.52 5.03 -17.67
C GLY A 60 2.79 6.37 -16.99
N LYS A 61 4.06 6.78 -17.01
CA LYS A 61 4.54 8.09 -16.56
C LYS A 61 4.26 9.13 -17.66
N ALA A 62 4.45 8.76 -18.93
CA ALA A 62 4.14 9.57 -20.13
C ALA A 62 2.74 9.27 -20.74
N TYR A 63 1.72 9.13 -19.89
CA TYR A 63 0.41 8.54 -20.21
C TYR A 63 -0.28 9.02 -21.50
N GLU A 64 -0.12 10.29 -21.89
CA GLU A 64 -0.69 10.85 -23.14
C GLU A 64 -0.21 10.12 -24.41
N LYS A 65 0.98 9.48 -24.37
CA LYS A 65 1.57 8.74 -25.49
C LYS A 65 1.37 7.23 -25.37
N SER A 66 1.28 6.72 -24.14
CA SER A 66 1.37 5.29 -23.83
C SER A 66 0.04 4.65 -23.39
N MET A 67 -1.04 5.44 -23.20
CA MET A 67 -2.37 4.90 -22.92
C MET A 67 -2.86 3.93 -24.01
N GLN A 68 -2.45 4.12 -25.27
CA GLN A 68 -2.80 3.24 -26.38
C GLN A 68 -2.42 1.76 -26.17
N TYR A 69 -1.41 1.48 -25.35
CA TYR A 69 -0.95 0.11 -25.05
C TYR A 69 -1.76 -0.58 -23.94
N VAL A 70 -2.64 0.14 -23.24
CA VAL A 70 -3.47 -0.43 -22.16
C VAL A 70 -4.48 -1.43 -22.74
N GLN A 71 -5.03 -1.16 -23.92
CA GLN A 71 -5.94 -2.09 -24.61
C GLN A 71 -5.25 -3.42 -24.94
N ASP A 72 -4.02 -3.38 -25.46
CA ASP A 72 -3.22 -4.58 -25.74
C ASP A 72 -2.93 -5.38 -24.46
N PHE A 73 -2.61 -4.70 -23.37
CA PHE A 73 -2.39 -5.34 -22.07
C PHE A 73 -3.65 -6.05 -21.54
N VAL A 74 -4.81 -5.39 -21.62
CA VAL A 74 -6.11 -5.99 -21.27
C VAL A 74 -6.40 -7.22 -22.13
N GLN A 75 -6.19 -7.12 -23.44
CA GLN A 75 -6.47 -8.21 -24.36
C GLN A 75 -5.57 -9.43 -24.08
N ARG A 76 -4.26 -9.20 -23.87
CA ARG A 76 -3.29 -10.26 -23.51
C ARG A 76 -3.70 -11.02 -22.24
N LEU A 77 -4.23 -10.33 -21.23
CA LEU A 77 -4.72 -10.97 -20.00
C LEU A 77 -6.06 -11.69 -20.22
N CYS A 78 -7.01 -11.11 -20.96
CA CYS A 78 -8.30 -11.75 -21.19
C CYS A 78 -8.23 -13.02 -22.06
N ASP A 79 -7.30 -13.06 -23.02
CA ASP A 79 -7.23 -14.12 -24.02
C ASP A 79 -6.24 -15.24 -23.65
N CYS A 80 -5.51 -15.10 -22.53
CA CYS A 80 -4.47 -16.07 -22.17
C CYS A 80 -5.03 -17.46 -21.80
N PRO A 81 -4.36 -18.56 -22.20
CA PRO A 81 -4.78 -19.92 -21.85
C PRO A 81 -4.91 -20.17 -20.35
N GLU A 82 -4.12 -19.50 -19.52
CA GLU A 82 -4.09 -19.62 -18.06
C GLU A 82 -5.38 -19.09 -17.40
N LEU A 83 -5.98 -18.04 -17.97
CA LEU A 83 -7.22 -17.43 -17.47
C LEU A 83 -8.49 -17.92 -18.18
N ARG A 84 -8.38 -18.87 -19.13
CA ARG A 84 -9.53 -19.41 -19.91
C ARG A 84 -10.73 -19.94 -19.10
N LEU A 85 -10.54 -20.29 -17.83
CA LEU A 85 -11.60 -20.77 -16.93
C LEU A 85 -12.19 -19.65 -16.04
N PHE A 86 -11.71 -18.41 -16.17
CA PHE A 86 -12.20 -17.24 -15.45
C PHE A 86 -13.20 -16.49 -16.33
N ASP A 87 -14.42 -17.03 -16.40
CA ASP A 87 -15.52 -16.58 -17.25
C ASP A 87 -16.29 -15.35 -16.73
N LYS A 88 -15.92 -14.87 -15.55
CA LYS A 88 -16.51 -13.72 -14.86
C LYS A 88 -15.44 -12.67 -14.65
N ILE A 89 -15.44 -11.65 -15.51
CA ILE A 89 -14.41 -10.62 -15.59
C ILE A 89 -15.04 -9.24 -15.34
N ARG A 90 -14.42 -8.44 -14.46
CA ARG A 90 -14.76 -7.02 -14.26
C ARG A 90 -13.49 -6.20 -14.29
N ILE A 91 -13.40 -5.26 -15.23
CA ILE A 91 -12.23 -4.39 -15.42
C ILE A 91 -12.68 -2.93 -15.37
N TYR A 92 -11.96 -2.13 -14.59
CA TYR A 92 -12.16 -0.69 -14.44
C TYR A 92 -10.81 -0.01 -14.64
N LEU A 93 -10.69 0.87 -15.63
CA LEU A 93 -9.47 1.56 -15.99
C LEU A 93 -9.77 3.06 -16.08
N ASP A 94 -9.17 3.83 -15.17
CA ASP A 94 -9.34 5.27 -15.13
C ASP A 94 -8.35 5.93 -16.09
N GLU A 95 -8.76 6.07 -17.36
CA GLU A 95 -7.90 6.54 -18.46
C GLU A 95 -8.25 7.97 -18.89
N ASP A 96 -9.33 8.56 -18.36
CA ASP A 96 -9.77 9.92 -18.70
C ASP A 96 -8.88 11.01 -18.07
N PHE A 97 -7.75 11.27 -18.72
CA PHE A 97 -6.87 12.38 -18.40
C PHE A 97 -7.42 13.76 -18.83
N SER A 98 -8.57 13.83 -19.51
CA SER A 98 -9.21 15.10 -19.90
C SER A 98 -9.93 15.80 -18.73
N SER A 99 -10.10 15.10 -17.61
CA SER A 99 -10.62 15.61 -16.33
C SER A 99 -9.54 15.53 -15.23
N PRO A 100 -8.55 16.46 -15.20
CA PRO A 100 -7.45 16.43 -14.25
C PRO A 100 -7.89 16.39 -12.78
N GLU A 101 -9.04 16.97 -12.44
CA GLU A 101 -9.63 17.00 -11.10
C GLU A 101 -10.17 15.65 -10.62
N LYS A 102 -10.40 14.68 -11.52
CA LYS A 102 -10.88 13.33 -11.20
C LYS A 102 -9.93 12.20 -11.59
N PHE A 103 -8.99 12.45 -12.51
CA PHE A 103 -8.06 11.46 -13.03
C PHE A 103 -7.09 10.90 -11.97
N THR A 104 -7.00 9.58 -11.87
CA THR A 104 -6.15 8.85 -10.91
C THR A 104 -5.18 7.84 -11.54
N ALA A 105 -5.37 7.47 -12.81
CA ALA A 105 -4.61 6.38 -13.45
C ALA A 105 -4.60 5.07 -12.63
N LEU A 106 -5.71 4.78 -11.94
CA LEU A 106 -5.93 3.53 -11.23
C LEU A 106 -6.62 2.52 -12.14
N GLY A 107 -6.23 1.25 -12.03
CA GLY A 107 -6.88 0.13 -12.68
C GLY A 107 -7.23 -0.97 -11.70
N ASN A 108 -8.41 -1.56 -11.81
CA ASN A 108 -8.78 -2.76 -11.06
C ASN A 108 -9.27 -3.82 -12.05
N MET A 109 -8.65 -4.99 -12.03
CA MET A 109 -9.01 -6.14 -12.87
C MET A 109 -9.36 -7.33 -11.99
N TYR A 110 -10.59 -7.82 -12.12
CA TYR A 110 -11.10 -8.95 -11.36
C TYR A 110 -11.39 -10.12 -12.30
N PHE A 111 -10.90 -11.29 -11.92
CA PHE A 111 -11.11 -12.54 -12.64
C PHE A 111 -11.65 -13.58 -11.65
N ALA A 112 -12.85 -14.10 -11.90
CA ALA A 112 -13.45 -15.15 -11.09
C ALA A 112 -13.64 -16.44 -11.91
N HIS A 113 -13.17 -17.55 -11.34
CA HIS A 113 -13.20 -18.87 -11.95
C HIS A 113 -14.62 -19.41 -12.05
N SER A 114 -14.96 -20.11 -13.14
CA SER A 114 -16.30 -20.61 -13.46
C SER A 114 -16.95 -21.49 -12.39
N SER A 115 -16.16 -22.07 -11.48
CA SER A 115 -16.63 -22.78 -10.29
C SER A 115 -17.26 -21.88 -9.20
N LEU A 116 -17.11 -20.55 -9.27
CA LEU A 116 -17.78 -19.60 -8.38
C LEU A 116 -19.16 -19.27 -8.96
N THR A 117 -20.15 -20.05 -8.54
CA THR A 117 -21.54 -19.93 -9.00
C THR A 117 -22.39 -18.95 -8.17
N ASP A 118 -21.93 -18.56 -6.99
CA ASP A 118 -22.50 -17.48 -6.17
C ASP A 118 -21.46 -16.35 -6.11
N LEU A 119 -21.60 -15.40 -7.03
CA LEU A 119 -20.70 -14.26 -7.19
C LEU A 119 -21.50 -13.02 -7.59
N LYS A 120 -21.48 -11.99 -6.74
CA LYS A 120 -22.19 -10.73 -6.97
C LYS A 120 -21.26 -9.57 -6.72
N ILE A 121 -21.54 -8.45 -7.37
CA ILE A 121 -20.87 -7.17 -7.14
C ILE A 121 -21.89 -6.18 -6.56
N TRP A 122 -21.42 -5.29 -5.69
CA TRP A 122 -22.25 -4.25 -5.11
C TRP A 122 -22.42 -3.10 -6.09
N ASP A 123 -23.66 -2.73 -6.35
CA ASP A 123 -24.00 -1.47 -6.99
C ASP A 123 -24.20 -0.41 -5.89
N PHE A 124 -23.39 0.65 -5.94
CA PHE A 124 -23.38 1.72 -4.93
C PHE A 124 -24.57 2.68 -5.06
N GLU A 125 -25.19 2.78 -6.24
CA GLU A 125 -26.37 3.62 -6.48
C GLU A 125 -27.65 2.88 -6.08
N GLN A 126 -27.82 1.63 -6.55
CA GLN A 126 -28.93 0.75 -6.18
C GLN A 126 -28.84 0.27 -4.71
N LYS A 127 -27.66 0.36 -4.10
CA LYS A 127 -27.36 -0.12 -2.74
C LYS A 127 -27.74 -1.60 -2.55
N ALA A 128 -27.40 -2.41 -3.55
CA ALA A 128 -27.75 -3.82 -3.63
C ALA A 128 -26.64 -4.64 -4.30
N TYR A 129 -26.66 -5.96 -4.09
CA TYR A 129 -25.79 -6.90 -4.82
C TYR A 129 -26.45 -7.35 -6.13
N VAL A 130 -25.75 -7.16 -7.25
CA VAL A 130 -26.15 -7.61 -8.60
C VAL A 130 -25.24 -8.74 -9.09
N GLU A 131 -25.78 -9.69 -9.86
CA GLU A 131 -25.06 -10.88 -10.30
C GLU A 131 -23.85 -10.54 -11.19
N ALA A 132 -22.66 -11.01 -10.84
CA ALA A 132 -21.44 -10.76 -11.61
C ALA A 132 -21.23 -11.87 -12.65
N THR A 133 -21.75 -11.66 -13.86
CA THR A 133 -21.71 -12.62 -14.98
C THR A 133 -20.94 -12.09 -16.19
N GLY A 134 -20.35 -12.98 -17.00
CA GLY A 134 -19.64 -12.60 -18.24
C GLY A 134 -18.47 -11.63 -18.04
N LYS A 135 -18.07 -10.94 -19.13
CA LYS A 135 -16.98 -9.97 -19.18
C LYS A 135 -17.54 -8.55 -19.34
N GLU A 136 -17.22 -7.66 -18.42
CA GLU A 136 -17.42 -6.20 -18.55
C GLU A 136 -16.08 -5.49 -18.42
N VAL A 137 -15.83 -4.53 -19.31
CA VAL A 137 -14.62 -3.70 -19.35
C VAL A 137 -15.03 -2.24 -19.44
N HIS A 138 -14.66 -1.45 -18.44
CA HIS A 138 -14.88 -0.01 -18.39
C HIS A 138 -13.51 0.69 -18.48
N ALA A 139 -13.31 1.44 -19.55
CA ALA A 139 -12.09 2.19 -19.86
C ALA A 139 -12.46 3.64 -20.26
N GLY A 140 -11.49 4.55 -20.31
CA GLY A 140 -11.77 5.98 -20.47
C GLY A 140 -12.40 6.61 -19.21
N ASN A 141 -13.53 7.29 -19.38
CA ASN A 141 -14.27 7.92 -18.28
C ASN A 141 -15.16 6.90 -17.56
N ILE A 142 -14.75 6.52 -16.35
CA ILE A 142 -15.49 5.54 -15.53
C ILE A 142 -16.38 6.21 -14.45
N GLU A 143 -16.60 7.52 -14.46
CA GLU A 143 -17.27 8.24 -13.36
C GLU A 143 -18.68 7.70 -13.06
N LYS A 144 -19.45 7.36 -14.10
CA LYS A 144 -20.84 6.90 -14.00
C LYS A 144 -21.00 5.38 -13.76
N VAL A 145 -19.92 4.65 -13.55
CA VAL A 145 -19.97 3.20 -13.36
C VAL A 145 -20.33 2.88 -11.91
N THR A 146 -21.55 2.41 -11.66
CA THR A 146 -22.16 2.25 -10.33
C THR A 146 -21.60 1.10 -9.49
N THR A 147 -20.94 0.12 -10.11
CA THR A 147 -20.36 -1.06 -9.43
C THR A 147 -18.98 -0.81 -8.80
N LYS A 148 -18.50 0.44 -8.86
CA LYS A 148 -17.29 0.92 -8.18
C LYS A 148 -17.52 2.32 -7.62
N GLU A 149 -16.73 2.68 -6.61
CA GLU A 149 -16.52 4.09 -6.25
C GLU A 149 -15.05 4.46 -6.48
N LYS A 150 -14.79 5.72 -6.85
CA LYS A 150 -13.43 6.26 -7.07
C LYS A 150 -13.38 7.67 -6.51
N ALA A 151 -12.28 8.04 -5.86
CA ALA A 151 -12.00 9.43 -5.50
C ALA A 151 -10.51 9.76 -5.63
N LYS A 152 -10.22 10.92 -6.23
CA LYS A 152 -8.90 11.55 -6.19
C LYS A 152 -8.71 12.29 -4.86
N PHE A 153 -7.50 12.29 -4.30
CA PHE A 153 -7.24 13.01 -3.04
C PHE A 153 -7.24 14.54 -3.24
N PRO A 154 -7.83 15.30 -2.30
CA PRO A 154 -7.80 16.76 -2.33
C PRO A 154 -6.37 17.34 -2.34
N GLN A 155 -6.18 18.40 -3.12
CA GLN A 155 -4.89 19.08 -3.29
C GLN A 155 -4.24 19.52 -1.94
N HIS A 156 -5.06 19.97 -0.99
CA HIS A 156 -4.60 20.42 0.33
C HIS A 156 -4.07 19.28 1.24
N PHE A 157 -4.16 18.01 0.83
CA PHE A 157 -3.48 16.93 1.56
C PHE A 157 -1.97 16.89 1.30
N PHE A 158 -1.51 17.47 0.18
CA PHE A 158 -0.10 17.62 -0.12
C PHE A 158 0.16 18.90 -0.94
N PRO A 159 0.11 20.09 -0.31
CA PRO A 159 0.11 21.38 -1.00
C PRO A 159 1.32 21.62 -1.92
N GLU A 160 2.48 21.05 -1.58
CA GLU A 160 3.72 21.11 -2.36
C GLU A 160 3.59 20.49 -3.77
N CYS A 161 2.68 19.52 -3.94
CA CYS A 161 2.56 18.72 -5.15
C CYS A 161 1.47 19.28 -6.07
N LYS A 162 1.82 20.33 -6.84
CA LYS A 162 0.90 21.10 -7.71
C LYS A 162 -0.08 20.27 -8.56
N TRP A 163 0.34 19.08 -9.01
CA TRP A 163 -0.48 18.16 -9.81
C TRP A 163 -0.27 16.72 -9.32
N SER A 164 -1.36 15.98 -9.16
CA SER A 164 -1.36 14.65 -8.55
C SER A 164 -2.40 13.75 -9.21
N ARG A 165 -2.06 12.46 -9.39
CA ARG A 165 -2.97 11.36 -9.79
C ARG A 165 -3.33 10.46 -8.59
N LYS A 166 -2.99 10.85 -7.36
CA LYS A 166 -3.12 10.01 -6.16
C LYS A 166 -4.58 9.95 -5.69
N GLY A 167 -5.08 8.77 -5.33
CA GLY A 167 -6.49 8.52 -5.02
C GLY A 167 -6.77 7.09 -4.57
N PHE A 168 -8.03 6.69 -4.57
CA PHE A 168 -8.46 5.30 -4.37
C PHE A 168 -9.62 4.91 -5.29
N LEU A 169 -9.76 3.60 -5.55
CA LEU A 169 -10.87 2.98 -6.29
C LEU A 169 -11.31 1.71 -5.54
N ARG A 170 -12.59 1.62 -5.17
CA ARG A 170 -13.15 0.50 -4.40
C ARG A 170 -14.28 -0.23 -5.12
N THR A 171 -14.36 -1.55 -4.90
CA THR A 171 -15.49 -2.40 -5.31
C THR A 171 -15.82 -3.37 -4.18
N ARG A 172 -17.10 -3.63 -3.93
CA ARG A 172 -17.58 -4.59 -2.93
C ARG A 172 -18.17 -5.82 -3.61
N TRP A 173 -17.87 -6.99 -3.09
CA TRP A 173 -18.17 -8.28 -3.68
C TRP A 173 -18.85 -9.21 -2.67
N TRP A 174 -19.78 -10.00 -3.17
CA TRP A 174 -20.33 -11.16 -2.49
C TRP A 174 -19.71 -12.41 -3.11
N VAL A 175 -18.89 -13.13 -2.36
CA VAL A 175 -18.14 -14.30 -2.84
C VAL A 175 -18.53 -15.51 -2.00
N ARG A 176 -19.39 -16.39 -2.54
CA ARG A 176 -19.91 -17.59 -1.85
C ARG A 176 -20.38 -17.29 -0.42
N GLY A 177 -21.49 -16.58 -0.33
CA GLY A 177 -22.15 -16.27 0.94
C GLY A 177 -21.42 -15.28 1.84
N THR A 178 -20.39 -14.57 1.36
CA THR A 178 -19.54 -13.70 2.19
C THR A 178 -19.27 -12.36 1.50
N ALA A 179 -19.56 -11.26 2.19
CA ALA A 179 -19.27 -9.91 1.72
C ALA A 179 -17.81 -9.52 2.03
N ILE A 180 -17.11 -8.99 1.03
CA ILE A 180 -15.77 -8.40 1.15
C ILE A 180 -15.63 -7.18 0.23
N GLU A 181 -14.70 -6.29 0.53
CA GLU A 181 -14.42 -5.11 -0.26
C GLU A 181 -12.93 -5.04 -0.64
N PHE A 182 -12.65 -4.66 -1.88
CA PHE A 182 -11.30 -4.47 -2.40
C PHE A 182 -11.10 -2.99 -2.72
N VAL A 183 -10.06 -2.39 -2.14
CA VAL A 183 -9.73 -0.97 -2.28
C VAL A 183 -8.32 -0.84 -2.86
N ASN A 184 -8.25 -0.38 -4.11
CA ASN A 184 -7.02 0.07 -4.75
C ASN A 184 -6.69 1.46 -4.21
N ILE A 185 -5.45 1.70 -3.80
CA ILE A 185 -5.01 2.99 -3.27
C ILE A 185 -3.65 3.38 -3.84
N HIS A 186 -3.48 4.67 -4.09
CA HIS A 186 -2.22 5.21 -4.55
C HIS A 186 -1.94 6.51 -3.79
N LEU A 187 -0.96 6.48 -2.88
CA LEU A 187 -0.66 7.59 -1.96
C LEU A 187 0.48 8.49 -2.49
N PHE A 188 0.73 9.60 -1.78
CA PHE A 188 1.75 10.59 -2.16
C PHE A 188 3.18 10.08 -2.01
N HIS A 189 4.01 10.40 -3.00
CA HIS A 189 5.43 10.02 -3.08
C HIS A 189 6.34 11.14 -2.54
N ASP A 190 7.57 10.79 -2.14
CA ASP A 190 8.54 11.77 -1.66
C ASP A 190 9.17 12.55 -2.83
N ALA A 191 8.98 13.87 -2.84
CA ALA A 191 9.58 14.75 -3.85
C ALA A 191 11.10 14.96 -3.67
N SER A 192 11.59 14.93 -2.42
CA SER A 192 12.99 15.20 -2.05
C SER A 192 13.52 14.26 -0.97
N ASN A 193 14.62 13.53 -1.21
CA ASN A 193 15.27 12.76 -0.13
C ASN A 193 15.77 13.65 1.02
N LEU A 194 16.07 14.93 0.74
CA LEU A 194 16.56 15.89 1.75
C LEU A 194 15.47 16.28 2.78
N LEU A 195 14.19 16.20 2.39
CA LEU A 195 13.06 16.40 3.30
C LEU A 195 12.60 15.06 3.91
N ALA A 196 12.86 13.93 3.24
CA ALA A 196 12.56 12.60 3.78
C ALA A 196 13.44 12.19 4.98
N ILE A 197 14.65 12.78 5.10
CA ILE A 197 15.58 12.54 6.23
C ILE A 197 15.31 13.41 7.47
N GLU A 198 14.36 14.34 7.40
CA GLU A 198 13.91 15.12 8.56
C GLU A 198 13.34 14.21 9.67
N PRO A 199 13.26 14.69 10.93
CA PRO A 199 12.80 13.88 12.05
C PRO A 199 11.49 13.12 11.78
N PHE A 200 11.51 11.80 12.01
CA PHE A 200 10.37 10.94 11.72
C PHE A 200 9.18 11.22 12.65
N PRO A 201 7.94 11.33 12.13
CA PRO A 201 7.54 11.18 10.72
C PRO A 201 7.78 12.46 9.91
N SER A 202 8.46 12.32 8.75
CA SER A 202 8.67 13.39 7.78
C SER A 202 7.36 13.94 7.21
N VAL A 203 7.42 15.12 6.57
CA VAL A 203 6.24 15.76 5.95
C VAL A 203 5.49 14.82 4.99
N TYR A 204 6.19 14.02 4.19
CA TYR A 204 5.59 13.07 3.26
C TYR A 204 4.83 11.93 3.98
N CYS A 205 5.38 11.41 5.08
CA CYS A 205 4.68 10.44 5.93
C CYS A 205 3.40 11.06 6.53
N ARG A 206 3.45 12.33 6.95
CA ARG A 206 2.27 13.05 7.47
C ARG A 206 1.19 13.20 6.38
N SER A 207 1.56 13.58 5.15
CA SER A 207 0.64 13.66 4.00
C SER A 207 0.03 12.30 3.60
N ARG A 208 0.84 11.23 3.52
CA ARG A 208 0.35 9.86 3.28
C ARG A 208 -0.65 9.42 4.35
N ARG A 209 -0.32 9.65 5.63
CA ARG A 209 -1.17 9.33 6.78
C ARG A 209 -2.50 10.12 6.74
N ARG A 210 -2.48 11.39 6.31
CA ARG A 210 -3.68 12.23 6.12
C ARG A 210 -4.61 11.63 5.05
N ALA A 211 -4.07 11.26 3.89
CA ALA A 211 -4.81 10.63 2.79
C ALA A 211 -5.37 9.25 3.17
N LEU A 212 -4.55 8.37 3.76
CA LEU A 212 -5.00 7.05 4.19
C LEU A 212 -6.11 7.14 5.25
N ARG A 213 -5.98 8.02 6.26
CA ARG A 213 -7.06 8.29 7.23
C ARG A 213 -8.32 8.87 6.60
N HIS A 214 -8.22 9.60 5.49
CA HIS A 214 -9.40 10.05 4.74
C HIS A 214 -10.09 8.88 4.05
N THR A 215 -9.36 8.00 3.35
CA THR A 215 -9.93 6.77 2.78
C THR A 215 -10.58 5.92 3.86
N LEU A 216 -9.90 5.62 4.98
CA LEU A 216 -10.48 4.79 6.05
C LEU A 216 -11.77 5.39 6.63
N ARG A 217 -11.84 6.72 6.80
CA ARG A 217 -13.09 7.39 7.22
C ARG A 217 -14.21 7.25 6.18
N HIS A 218 -13.90 7.34 4.89
CA HIS A 218 -14.87 7.10 3.81
C HIS A 218 -15.42 5.67 3.86
N LEU A 219 -14.54 4.66 4.02
CA LEU A 219 -14.96 3.26 4.15
C LEU A 219 -15.81 3.02 5.40
N HIS A 220 -15.49 3.67 6.53
CA HIS A 220 -16.21 3.50 7.80
C HIS A 220 -17.51 4.30 7.90
N ALA A 221 -17.67 5.38 7.12
CA ALA A 221 -18.91 6.14 7.02
C ALA A 221 -20.02 5.39 6.23
N ASP A 222 -19.64 4.35 5.49
CA ASP A 222 -20.57 3.52 4.75
C ASP A 222 -21.44 2.68 5.70
N ALA A 223 -22.73 3.02 5.77
CA ALA A 223 -23.71 2.32 6.60
C ALA A 223 -23.81 0.81 6.32
N GLN A 224 -23.34 0.34 5.15
CA GLN A 224 -23.32 -1.07 4.73
C GLN A 224 -21.91 -1.65 4.57
N ALA A 225 -20.87 -0.95 5.09
CA ALA A 225 -19.47 -1.35 5.05
C ALA A 225 -19.24 -2.84 5.32
N ALA A 226 -18.57 -3.49 4.37
CA ALA A 226 -18.09 -4.86 4.46
C ALA A 226 -16.62 -4.91 4.95
N PRO A 227 -16.13 -6.07 5.41
CA PRO A 227 -14.70 -6.31 5.64
C PRO A 227 -13.87 -6.00 4.39
N TYR A 228 -12.82 -5.19 4.54
CA TYR A 228 -12.04 -4.70 3.40
C TYR A 228 -10.58 -5.17 3.40
N PHE A 229 -10.07 -5.38 2.19
CA PHE A 229 -8.65 -5.48 1.86
C PHE A 229 -8.29 -4.20 1.10
N ILE A 230 -7.33 -3.44 1.63
CA ILE A 230 -6.82 -2.21 1.02
C ILE A 230 -5.38 -2.43 0.58
N PHE A 231 -5.15 -2.42 -0.73
CA PHE A 231 -3.87 -2.81 -1.33
C PHE A 231 -3.57 -2.00 -2.59
N GLY A 232 -2.32 -1.62 -2.72
CA GLY A 232 -1.92 -0.57 -3.64
C GLY A 232 -0.47 -0.12 -3.44
N ASP A 233 -0.08 0.93 -4.17
CA ASP A 233 1.13 1.70 -3.91
C ASP A 233 0.86 2.72 -2.79
N PHE A 234 1.14 2.31 -1.55
CA PHE A 234 1.06 3.20 -0.38
C PHE A 234 2.18 4.22 -0.35
N ASN A 235 3.18 4.13 -1.23
CA ASN A 235 4.41 4.93 -1.21
C ASN A 235 5.09 4.99 0.17
N PHE A 236 4.80 4.02 1.06
CA PHE A 236 5.40 3.94 2.39
C PHE A 236 6.92 3.82 2.27
N ARG A 237 7.62 4.67 3.01
CA ARG A 237 9.07 4.72 3.04
C ARG A 237 9.59 4.23 4.37
N THR A 238 10.84 3.77 4.36
CA THR A 238 11.59 3.63 5.60
C THR A 238 11.71 4.99 6.28
N ASP A 239 11.81 4.99 7.61
CA ASP A 239 12.31 6.10 8.42
C ASP A 239 13.71 6.48 7.91
N THR A 240 13.75 7.38 6.92
CA THR A 240 14.93 7.60 6.09
C THR A 240 16.00 8.35 6.87
N GLY A 241 15.61 9.23 7.81
CA GLY A 241 16.53 9.82 8.78
C GLY A 241 17.17 8.76 9.68
N GLY A 242 16.38 7.80 10.18
CA GLY A 242 16.88 6.66 10.94
C GLY A 242 17.83 5.75 10.14
N VAL A 243 17.48 5.43 8.89
CA VAL A 243 18.32 4.65 7.98
C VAL A 243 19.64 5.35 7.70
N VAL A 244 19.61 6.65 7.36
CA VAL A 244 20.82 7.45 7.12
C VAL A 244 21.68 7.46 8.37
N LYS A 245 21.11 7.80 9.53
CA LYS A 245 21.83 7.76 10.81
C LYS A 245 22.54 6.41 11.02
N LYS A 246 21.87 5.29 10.71
CA LYS A 246 22.44 3.95 10.90
C LYS A 246 23.60 3.65 9.95
N VAL A 247 23.49 3.98 8.66
CA VAL A 247 24.57 3.73 7.69
C VAL A 247 25.69 4.78 7.73
N THR A 248 25.56 5.81 8.56
CA THR A 248 26.55 6.88 8.73
C THR A 248 27.09 7.02 10.16
N GLU A 249 26.93 6.02 11.03
CA GLU A 249 27.34 6.10 12.46
C GLU A 249 28.82 6.48 12.64
N GLU A 250 29.71 6.05 11.73
CA GLU A 250 31.16 6.28 11.79
C GLU A 250 31.68 7.22 10.68
N LEU A 251 30.79 7.98 10.03
CA LEU A 251 31.13 8.79 8.84
C LEU A 251 31.09 10.30 9.09
N SER A 252 32.01 11.03 8.47
CA SER A 252 31.99 12.50 8.47
C SER A 252 30.98 13.02 7.44
N GLY A 253 29.90 13.64 7.92
CA GLY A 253 28.88 14.28 7.09
C GLY A 253 29.25 15.71 6.69
N SER A 254 28.97 16.09 5.44
CA SER A 254 29.20 17.43 4.88
C SER A 254 28.06 17.82 3.95
N ARG A 255 27.71 19.12 3.90
CA ARG A 255 26.70 19.67 2.99
C ARG A 255 27.37 20.43 1.86
N LEU A 256 27.13 20.00 0.63
CA LEU A 256 27.56 20.69 -0.59
C LEU A 256 26.40 21.56 -1.11
N GLN A 257 26.70 22.82 -1.42
CA GLN A 257 25.81 23.75 -2.08
C GLN A 257 26.55 24.32 -3.30
N ASN A 258 26.04 24.06 -4.51
CA ASN A 258 26.65 24.54 -5.75
C ASN A 258 25.95 25.82 -6.21
N GLY A 259 26.37 26.95 -5.64
CA GLY A 259 25.75 28.26 -5.87
C GLY A 259 24.37 28.40 -5.22
N GLY A 260 23.71 29.54 -5.44
CA GLY A 260 22.46 29.93 -4.77
C GLY A 260 21.21 29.09 -5.12
N ASN A 261 21.34 28.00 -5.86
CA ASN A 261 20.22 27.13 -6.21
C ASN A 261 20.08 25.98 -5.20
N VAL A 262 19.07 26.09 -4.33
CA VAL A 262 18.74 25.12 -3.27
C VAL A 262 18.53 23.70 -3.82
N ASP A 263 18.02 23.56 -5.05
CA ASP A 263 17.81 22.25 -5.69
C ASP A 263 19.10 21.49 -6.01
N SER A 264 20.25 22.17 -6.03
CA SER A 264 21.58 21.56 -6.19
C SER A 264 22.18 20.99 -4.89
N SER A 265 21.55 21.25 -3.74
CA SER A 265 22.06 20.85 -2.43
C SER A 265 22.25 19.33 -2.35
N LYS A 266 23.39 18.88 -1.82
CA LYS A 266 23.66 17.48 -1.50
C LYS A 266 24.25 17.34 -0.10
N LEU A 267 24.00 16.19 0.53
CA LEU A 267 24.74 15.71 1.70
C LEU A 267 25.68 14.60 1.25
N GLN A 268 26.93 14.65 1.69
CA GLN A 268 27.92 13.61 1.47
C GLN A 268 28.50 13.14 2.80
N TYR A 269 28.51 11.83 2.99
CA TYR A 269 29.14 11.17 4.11
C TYR A 269 30.38 10.42 3.63
N ARG A 270 31.50 10.68 4.29
CA ARG A 270 32.82 10.17 3.92
C ARG A 270 33.42 9.36 5.05
N SER A 271 34.17 8.33 4.68
CA SER A 271 35.03 7.61 5.63
C SER A 271 36.12 8.57 6.15
N PRO A 272 36.31 8.68 7.48
CA PRO A 272 37.38 9.49 8.04
C PRO A 272 38.79 8.98 7.73
N THR A 273 38.95 7.70 7.37
CA THR A 273 40.27 7.05 7.21
C THR A 273 40.91 7.29 5.84
N ASP A 274 40.11 7.37 4.77
CA ASP A 274 40.57 7.49 3.38
C ASP A 274 39.85 8.60 2.59
N GLY A 275 38.91 9.33 3.21
CA GLY A 275 38.13 10.40 2.57
C GLY A 275 37.11 9.93 1.54
N ARG A 276 36.95 8.61 1.35
CA ARG A 276 36.07 8.01 0.33
C ARG A 276 34.61 8.33 0.62
N VAL A 277 33.86 8.71 -0.42
CA VAL A 277 32.41 8.91 -0.33
C VAL A 277 31.72 7.54 -0.16
N VAL A 278 30.95 7.41 0.92
CA VAL A 278 30.20 6.19 1.25
C VAL A 278 28.72 6.37 0.95
N LEU A 279 28.14 7.54 1.28
CA LEU A 279 26.75 7.90 0.99
C LEU A 279 26.65 9.31 0.40
N THR A 280 25.88 9.48 -0.67
CA THR A 280 25.44 10.78 -1.21
C THR A 280 23.92 10.86 -1.23
N ILE A 281 23.37 11.95 -0.70
CA ILE A 281 21.93 12.24 -0.69
C ILE A 281 21.69 13.57 -1.37
N GLY A 282 20.77 13.61 -2.33
CA GLY A 282 20.27 14.82 -2.98
C GLY A 282 18.78 14.69 -3.27
N LYS A 283 18.14 15.74 -3.81
CA LYS A 283 16.69 15.79 -4.07
C LYS A 283 16.14 14.51 -4.74
N LYS A 284 16.84 13.98 -5.75
CA LYS A 284 16.52 12.69 -6.39
C LYS A 284 17.70 11.70 -6.42
N GLU A 285 18.58 11.77 -5.42
CA GLU A 285 19.76 10.91 -5.31
C GLU A 285 19.85 10.31 -3.91
N PHE A 286 20.14 9.01 -3.83
CA PHE A 286 20.38 8.24 -2.61
C PHE A 286 21.37 7.12 -2.96
N SER A 287 22.65 7.49 -3.07
CA SER A 287 23.71 6.65 -3.61
C SER A 287 24.65 6.17 -2.51
N HIS A 288 24.61 4.87 -2.20
CA HIS A 288 25.55 4.24 -1.26
C HIS A 288 26.62 3.45 -2.04
N VAL A 289 27.83 3.30 -1.49
CA VAL A 289 28.91 2.55 -2.14
C VAL A 289 28.54 1.07 -2.34
N ASP A 290 27.98 0.43 -1.31
CA ASP A 290 27.44 -0.95 -1.34
C ASP A 290 25.90 -0.97 -1.48
N HIS A 291 25.31 -0.04 -2.24
CA HIS A 291 23.84 0.11 -2.38
C HIS A 291 23.10 -1.20 -2.68
N GLN A 292 23.69 -2.09 -3.48
CA GLN A 292 23.09 -3.38 -3.87
C GLN A 292 23.20 -4.49 -2.82
N LYS A 293 23.94 -4.27 -1.72
CA LYS A 293 24.06 -5.24 -0.62
C LYS A 293 23.28 -4.76 0.59
N ILE A 294 23.65 -3.59 1.11
CA ILE A 294 23.24 -3.12 2.44
C ILE A 294 21.73 -2.94 2.59
N PHE A 295 21.02 -2.52 1.53
CA PHE A 295 19.57 -2.28 1.56
C PHE A 295 18.71 -3.52 1.25
N ARG A 296 19.32 -4.71 1.10
CA ARG A 296 18.61 -6.00 1.01
C ARG A 296 18.64 -6.79 2.32
N GLU A 297 19.39 -6.30 3.31
CA GLU A 297 19.58 -6.99 4.59
C GLU A 297 18.39 -6.78 5.55
N PRO A 298 18.09 -7.75 6.44
CA PRO A 298 16.93 -7.69 7.33
C PRO A 298 16.90 -6.51 8.31
N TRP A 299 18.03 -5.82 8.56
CA TRP A 299 18.07 -4.68 9.48
C TRP A 299 17.20 -3.51 8.98
N LEU A 300 17.06 -3.34 7.66
CA LEU A 300 16.31 -2.23 7.05
C LEU A 300 14.83 -2.26 7.43
N GLN A 301 14.26 -3.46 7.63
CA GLN A 301 12.84 -3.63 7.98
C GLN A 301 12.50 -3.03 9.36
N ARG A 302 13.48 -2.82 10.25
CA ARG A 302 13.28 -2.11 11.52
C ARG A 302 12.89 -0.64 11.33
N PHE A 303 13.16 -0.08 10.14
CA PHE A 303 12.82 1.28 9.76
C PHE A 303 11.52 1.37 8.93
N ASP A 304 10.83 0.25 8.63
CA ASP A 304 9.48 0.26 8.03
C ASP A 304 8.40 0.61 9.06
N ARG A 305 8.25 1.92 9.31
CA ARG A 305 7.52 2.45 10.48
C ARG A 305 6.22 3.19 10.16
N GLU A 306 5.84 3.35 8.90
CA GLU A 306 4.64 4.14 8.57
C GLU A 306 3.33 3.48 9.03
N LEU A 307 3.27 2.15 9.04
CA LEU A 307 2.10 1.38 9.48
C LEU A 307 1.89 1.41 11.01
N GLU A 308 2.90 1.75 11.82
CA GLU A 308 2.85 1.63 13.29
C GLU A 308 1.64 2.33 13.91
N ALA A 309 1.38 3.57 13.48
CA ALA A 309 0.28 4.41 13.95
C ALA A 309 -1.12 3.92 13.50
N LEU A 310 -1.20 2.87 12.69
CA LEU A 310 -2.45 2.31 12.15
C LEU A 310 -2.65 0.82 12.47
N ARG A 311 -1.68 0.14 13.10
CA ARG A 311 -1.78 -1.27 13.55
C ARG A 311 -3.05 -1.64 14.34
N PRO A 312 -3.67 -0.73 15.15
CA PRO A 312 -4.96 -1.05 15.79
C PRO A 312 -6.12 -1.25 14.79
N HIS A 313 -6.10 -0.53 13.66
CA HIS A 313 -7.17 -0.51 12.66
C HIS A 313 -6.90 -1.45 11.49
N LEU A 314 -5.62 -1.58 11.10
CA LEU A 314 -5.17 -2.32 9.93
C LEU A 314 -4.19 -3.44 10.33
N TYR A 315 -4.39 -4.61 9.74
CA TYR A 315 -3.51 -5.77 9.86
C TYR A 315 -2.74 -6.01 8.57
N GLU A 316 -1.48 -6.40 8.67
CA GLU A 316 -0.66 -6.88 7.56
C GLU A 316 -0.10 -8.27 7.90
N PHE A 317 0.00 -9.14 6.89
CA PHE A 317 0.73 -10.40 7.05
C PHE A 317 2.24 -10.14 7.12
N PRO A 318 3.04 -10.98 7.81
CA PRO A 318 4.48 -10.76 7.92
C PRO A 318 5.17 -10.65 6.55
N VAL A 319 5.72 -9.47 6.24
CA VAL A 319 6.53 -9.20 5.05
C VAL A 319 7.85 -9.96 5.18
N LYS A 320 8.13 -10.84 4.21
CA LYS A 320 9.35 -11.69 4.16
C LYS A 320 10.13 -11.57 2.85
N PHE A 321 9.92 -10.46 2.15
CA PHE A 321 10.55 -10.12 0.89
C PHE A 321 11.30 -8.78 1.03
N PRO A 322 12.36 -8.53 0.23
CA PRO A 322 13.09 -7.26 0.27
C PRO A 322 12.20 -6.09 -0.20
N PRO A 323 12.64 -4.83 -0.04
CA PRO A 323 11.92 -3.65 -0.54
C PRO A 323 11.41 -3.79 -1.98
N SER A 324 10.17 -3.35 -2.25
CA SER A 324 9.52 -3.47 -3.56
C SER A 324 9.93 -2.39 -4.57
N TYR A 325 10.61 -1.34 -4.09
CA TYR A 325 10.98 -0.13 -4.83
C TYR A 325 12.28 0.48 -4.26
N PRO A 326 13.13 1.19 -5.05
CA PRO A 326 13.07 1.40 -6.50
C PRO A 326 14.00 0.44 -7.27
N PHE A 327 13.47 -0.51 -8.04
CA PHE A 327 14.31 -1.36 -8.89
C PHE A 327 14.82 -0.63 -10.13
N GLU A 328 15.95 -1.06 -10.68
CA GLU A 328 16.41 -0.64 -12.01
C GLU A 328 15.44 -1.16 -13.09
N GLU A 329 15.20 -0.36 -14.14
CA GLU A 329 14.33 -0.72 -15.27
C GLU A 329 15.09 -1.54 -16.36
N ASP A 330 16.39 -1.76 -16.19
CA ASP A 330 17.23 -2.57 -17.09
C ASP A 330 16.98 -4.08 -16.89
N VAL A 331 16.57 -4.77 -17.97
CA VAL A 331 16.34 -6.23 -17.99
C VAL A 331 17.58 -7.07 -17.66
N HIS A 332 18.78 -6.52 -17.81
CA HIS A 332 20.04 -7.17 -17.44
C HIS A 332 20.42 -6.98 -15.96
N LEU A 333 19.76 -6.06 -15.26
CA LEU A 333 19.99 -5.78 -13.83
C LEU A 333 18.71 -5.99 -12.99
N PRO A 334 17.95 -7.09 -13.18
CA PRO A 334 16.56 -7.24 -12.72
C PRO A 334 16.38 -7.29 -11.19
N THR A 335 17.48 -7.37 -10.44
CA THR A 335 17.48 -7.37 -8.97
C THR A 335 18.05 -6.09 -8.38
N HIS A 336 18.66 -5.20 -9.18
CA HIS A 336 19.32 -3.98 -8.68
C HIS A 336 18.32 -2.89 -8.28
N TYR A 337 18.72 -2.03 -7.34
CA TYR A 337 17.98 -0.83 -6.95
C TYR A 337 18.59 0.41 -7.59
N MET A 338 17.73 1.29 -8.10
CA MET A 338 18.08 2.64 -8.51
C MET A 338 18.60 3.47 -7.33
N LYS A 339 19.65 4.24 -7.58
CA LYS A 339 20.24 5.17 -6.61
C LYS A 339 19.44 6.49 -6.46
N THR A 340 18.12 6.46 -6.65
CA THR A 340 17.25 7.65 -6.71
C THR A 340 16.47 7.90 -5.41
N ARG A 341 16.18 6.86 -4.64
CA ARG A 341 15.48 6.89 -3.33
C ARG A 341 16.09 5.85 -2.39
N CYS A 342 15.84 5.99 -1.09
CA CYS A 342 16.08 4.90 -0.15
C CYS A 342 15.12 3.74 -0.46
N PRO A 343 15.59 2.49 -0.61
CA PRO A 343 14.72 1.35 -0.86
C PRO A 343 13.67 1.17 0.25
N ALA A 344 12.41 0.91 -0.15
CA ALA A 344 11.29 0.75 0.77
C ALA A 344 10.20 -0.22 0.28
N TRP A 345 9.33 -0.63 1.21
CA TRP A 345 8.11 -1.41 0.93
C TRP A 345 6.95 -0.45 0.65
N CYS A 346 6.95 0.12 -0.56
CA CYS A 346 5.92 1.05 -1.03
C CYS A 346 4.58 0.34 -1.28
N ASP A 347 4.64 -0.85 -1.88
CA ASP A 347 3.49 -1.67 -2.23
C ASP A 347 3.08 -2.53 -1.03
N ARG A 348 1.79 -2.54 -0.66
CA ARG A 348 1.29 -3.24 0.54
C ARG A 348 -0.08 -3.89 0.33
N VAL A 349 -0.37 -4.94 1.10
CA VAL A 349 -1.70 -5.55 1.23
C VAL A 349 -2.14 -5.53 2.70
N LEU A 350 -2.99 -4.57 3.05
CA LEU A 350 -3.51 -4.39 4.40
C LEU A 350 -4.98 -4.83 4.49
N LEU A 351 -5.39 -5.28 5.67
CA LEU A 351 -6.73 -5.81 5.96
C LEU A 351 -7.37 -5.02 7.09
N SER A 352 -8.69 -4.81 7.06
CA SER A 352 -9.45 -4.50 8.28
C SER A 352 -9.33 -5.66 9.28
N GLN A 353 -9.50 -5.39 10.59
CA GLN A 353 -9.52 -6.48 11.58
C GLN A 353 -10.64 -7.50 11.30
N SER A 354 -11.78 -7.04 10.75
CA SER A 354 -12.85 -7.93 10.29
C SER A 354 -12.45 -8.80 9.09
N ALA A 355 -11.70 -8.26 8.11
CA ALA A 355 -11.24 -9.03 6.95
C ALA A 355 -10.17 -10.05 7.33
N ARG A 356 -9.30 -9.69 8.29
CA ARG A 356 -8.33 -10.62 8.91
C ARG A 356 -9.03 -11.87 9.46
N LEU A 357 -10.15 -11.72 10.17
CA LEU A 357 -10.91 -12.85 10.73
C LEU A 357 -11.50 -13.76 9.65
N LEU A 358 -11.86 -13.23 8.46
CA LEU A 358 -12.35 -14.02 7.33
C LEU A 358 -11.27 -14.87 6.63
N VAL A 359 -9.97 -14.62 6.88
CA VAL A 359 -8.87 -15.34 6.19
C VAL A 359 -7.90 -16.06 7.13
N GLN A 360 -7.98 -15.81 8.44
CA GLN A 360 -7.26 -16.60 9.43
C GLN A 360 -7.95 -17.97 9.62
N HIS A 361 -7.18 -18.96 10.08
CA HIS A 361 -7.74 -20.27 10.46
C HIS A 361 -8.14 -20.20 11.93
N ASP A 362 -9.27 -20.84 12.27
CA ASP A 362 -9.68 -21.08 13.66
C ASP A 362 -8.56 -21.86 14.38
N THR A 363 -7.69 -21.18 15.11
CA THR A 363 -6.73 -21.80 16.02
C THR A 363 -7.50 -22.30 17.23
N ALA A 364 -8.00 -23.54 17.12
CA ALA A 364 -8.81 -24.25 18.10
C ALA A 364 -10.08 -23.51 18.57
N ARG A 365 -11.24 -24.03 18.16
CA ARG A 365 -12.37 -24.02 19.10
C ARG A 365 -11.91 -24.83 20.33
N PRO A 366 -12.01 -24.31 21.56
CA PRO A 366 -11.90 -25.15 22.73
C PRO A 366 -12.97 -26.23 22.62
N ALA A 367 -12.56 -27.50 22.60
CA ALA A 367 -13.50 -28.61 22.67
C ALA A 367 -14.24 -28.55 24.02
N ASP A 368 -15.49 -29.01 23.99
CA ASP A 368 -16.41 -29.18 25.11
C ASP A 368 -15.85 -29.04 26.53
N ASN A 369 -16.07 -27.88 27.16
CA ASN A 369 -16.15 -27.79 28.62
C ASN A 369 -17.63 -27.72 29.04
N ARG A 370 -18.32 -28.86 28.89
CA ARG A 370 -19.60 -29.08 29.59
C ARG A 370 -19.32 -29.29 31.08
N HIS A 371 -20.02 -28.52 31.90
CA HIS A 371 -20.24 -28.72 33.34
C HIS A 371 -19.02 -29.07 34.21
N MET A 372 -18.59 -28.11 35.03
CA MET A 372 -18.55 -28.35 36.48
C MET A 372 -19.14 -27.16 37.22
N HIS A 373 -19.99 -27.46 38.22
CA HIS A 373 -20.70 -26.45 38.99
C HIS A 373 -19.81 -25.79 40.06
N ALA A 374 -20.28 -24.65 40.56
CA ALA A 374 -19.62 -23.83 41.56
C ALA A 374 -19.25 -24.59 42.85
N SER A 375 -18.20 -24.12 43.51
CA SER A 375 -18.14 -24.06 44.97
C SER A 375 -17.38 -22.83 45.43
N ARG A 376 -18.11 -21.91 46.08
CA ARG A 376 -17.53 -20.85 46.91
C ARG A 376 -16.79 -21.50 48.08
N LYS A 377 -15.64 -20.94 48.48
CA LYS A 377 -15.22 -20.91 49.89
C LYS A 377 -14.30 -19.71 50.14
N SER A 378 -14.85 -18.73 50.84
CA SER A 378 -14.12 -17.67 51.53
C SER A 378 -13.65 -18.21 52.89
N VAL A 379 -12.38 -18.02 53.24
CA VAL A 379 -11.93 -18.00 54.64
C VAL A 379 -10.89 -16.88 54.79
N THR A 380 -10.86 -16.30 55.98
CA THR A 380 -10.24 -15.03 56.37
C THR A 380 -8.79 -15.17 56.86
N ASP A 381 -8.03 -14.10 56.63
CA ASP A 381 -7.19 -13.36 57.59
C ASP A 381 -6.16 -14.09 58.48
N SER A 382 -4.93 -13.53 58.50
CA SER A 382 -4.00 -13.57 59.64
C SER A 382 -2.84 -12.59 59.38
N THR A 383 -2.78 -11.53 60.17
CA THR A 383 -1.63 -10.62 60.29
C THR A 383 -0.52 -11.21 61.15
N ASP A 384 0.76 -11.00 60.80
CA ASP A 384 1.74 -10.47 61.77
C ASP A 384 2.95 -9.81 61.08
N SER A 385 3.90 -9.30 61.87
CA SER A 385 4.55 -8.00 61.64
C SER A 385 6.07 -7.93 61.95
N SER A 386 6.66 -6.72 61.80
CA SER A 386 8.10 -6.33 61.93
C SER A 386 9.03 -6.78 60.78
N GLY A 387 10.10 -6.10 60.34
CA GLY A 387 10.76 -4.79 60.60
C GLY A 387 12.02 -4.68 59.69
N ARG A 388 12.77 -3.57 59.49
CA ARG A 388 12.79 -2.18 60.01
C ARG A 388 13.43 -1.22 58.97
N VAL A 389 12.94 0.03 58.92
CA VAL A 389 13.65 1.35 58.91
C VAL A 389 15.02 1.51 58.20
N SER A 390 15.11 2.48 57.27
CA SER A 390 16.08 3.61 57.31
C SER A 390 15.81 4.72 56.27
N SER A 391 15.63 5.96 56.75
CA SER A 391 15.76 7.25 56.03
C SER A 391 17.26 7.61 55.86
N SER A 392 17.75 8.72 55.29
CA SER A 392 17.29 10.11 55.01
C SER A 392 18.28 10.71 53.97
N ASP A 393 17.86 11.46 52.94
CA ASP A 393 17.54 12.91 52.91
C ASP A 393 18.72 13.88 53.16
N SER A 394 18.91 14.86 52.25
CA SER A 394 19.47 16.22 52.45
C SER A 394 20.03 16.88 51.16
N SER A 395 19.56 18.09 50.85
CA SER A 395 20.27 19.12 50.04
C SER A 395 20.88 20.19 50.98
N PRO A 396 21.76 21.13 50.55
CA PRO A 396 21.24 22.48 50.19
C PRO A 396 22.07 23.40 49.24
N ALA A 397 21.35 24.17 48.42
CA ALA A 397 21.41 25.63 48.16
C ALA A 397 22.69 26.51 47.91
N ARG A 398 22.64 27.23 46.76
CA ARG A 398 22.67 28.72 46.56
C ARG A 398 23.95 29.55 46.21
N SER A 399 23.64 30.70 45.56
CA SER A 399 24.43 31.94 45.24
C SER A 399 25.28 31.94 43.94
N ALA A 400 25.42 33.01 43.14
CA ALA A 400 24.77 34.35 43.05
C ALA A 400 24.84 34.95 41.60
N SER A 401 24.12 36.05 41.34
CA SER A 401 24.10 36.85 40.07
C SER A 401 25.09 38.06 40.14
N PRO A 402 25.18 39.11 39.24
CA PRO A 402 24.09 39.77 38.46
C PRO A 402 24.38 40.38 37.04
N ALA A 403 23.26 40.59 36.32
CA ALA A 403 22.82 41.74 35.47
C ALA A 403 23.72 42.48 34.44
N THR A 404 23.10 42.82 33.29
CA THR A 404 22.90 44.23 32.86
C THR A 404 21.75 44.38 31.83
N HIS A 405 21.10 45.55 31.81
CA HIS A 405 19.95 45.92 30.94
C HIS A 405 20.37 46.65 29.66
N THR A 406 19.51 46.67 28.64
CA THR A 406 18.99 47.93 28.03
C THR A 406 17.78 47.70 27.12
N GLN A 407 16.91 48.71 27.00
CA GLN A 407 15.67 48.71 26.20
C GLN A 407 15.84 49.49 24.88
N GLY A 408 14.92 49.31 23.91
CA GLY A 408 14.79 50.24 22.79
C GLY A 408 13.83 49.81 21.67
N SER A 409 12.61 50.34 21.67
CA SER A 409 11.72 50.45 20.49
C SER A 409 11.35 51.93 20.34
N PRO A 410 10.98 52.45 19.14
CA PRO A 410 9.65 52.19 18.56
C PRO A 410 9.64 52.03 17.01
N GLY A 411 8.51 51.55 16.48
CA GLY A 411 8.34 51.29 15.03
C GLY A 411 7.72 52.44 14.24
N LYS A 412 7.38 52.16 12.96
CA LYS A 412 6.48 52.98 12.13
C LYS A 412 5.79 52.15 11.03
N THR A 413 4.55 52.52 10.74
CA THR A 413 3.61 51.95 9.77
C THR A 413 3.87 52.47 8.35
N LEU A 414 3.48 51.70 7.32
CA LEU A 414 2.99 52.24 6.03
C LEU A 414 2.23 51.18 5.22
N GLU A 415 1.23 51.61 4.45
CA GLU A 415 0.24 50.75 3.77
C GLU A 415 0.53 50.50 2.27
N LYS A 416 -0.14 49.44 1.74
CA LYS A 416 -0.74 49.31 0.39
C LYS A 416 -0.04 49.94 -0.84
N LYS A 417 0.15 49.11 -1.88
CA LYS A 417 -0.75 49.11 -3.06
C LYS A 417 -0.56 47.87 -3.95
N SER A 418 -1.55 47.60 -4.78
CA SER A 418 -1.63 46.49 -5.73
C SER A 418 -1.23 46.90 -7.15
N SER A 419 -0.86 45.90 -7.97
CA SER A 419 -1.13 45.90 -9.41
C SER A 419 -1.10 44.47 -9.96
N LEU A 420 -2.10 44.11 -10.77
CA LEU A 420 -1.99 43.01 -11.73
C LEU A 420 -1.12 43.47 -12.92
N ALA A 421 -0.42 42.53 -13.56
CA ALA A 421 -0.07 42.58 -14.97
C ALA A 421 0.09 41.14 -15.49
N GLU A 422 -0.25 40.93 -16.77
CA GLU A 422 -0.38 39.60 -17.37
C GLU A 422 0.89 39.13 -18.12
N LEU A 423 0.88 37.81 -18.35
CA LEU A 423 1.54 37.01 -19.39
C LEU A 423 2.36 37.72 -20.50
N ASP A 424 3.63 37.32 -20.60
CA ASP A 424 4.25 36.72 -21.81
C ASP A 424 5.56 36.03 -21.35
N GLY A 425 6.13 35.02 -22.02
CA GLY A 425 5.82 34.45 -23.33
C GLY A 425 7.09 34.14 -24.13
N LEU A 426 8.07 33.39 -23.59
CA LEU A 426 9.32 33.08 -24.31
C LEU A 426 9.79 31.61 -24.20
N SER A 427 10.09 31.05 -25.38
CA SER A 427 10.43 29.65 -25.64
C SER A 427 11.84 29.23 -25.23
N VAL A 428 12.03 27.92 -25.05
CA VAL A 428 13.35 27.25 -24.97
C VAL A 428 13.50 26.32 -26.20
N PRO A 429 14.66 26.30 -26.90
CA PRO A 429 14.78 25.66 -28.21
C PRO A 429 14.90 24.14 -28.18
N ALA A 430 14.37 23.48 -29.21
CA ALA A 430 14.57 22.05 -29.46
C ALA A 430 15.80 21.80 -30.36
N PRO A 431 16.59 20.74 -30.11
CA PRO A 431 17.59 20.27 -31.06
C PRO A 431 16.93 19.39 -32.15
N SER A 432 17.26 19.68 -33.40
CA SER A 432 16.83 18.90 -34.56
C SER A 432 17.73 17.68 -34.79
N LEU A 433 17.13 16.50 -35.01
CA LEU A 433 17.78 15.41 -35.73
C LEU A 433 16.81 14.71 -36.69
N SER A 434 17.40 14.14 -37.74
CA SER A 434 16.79 13.85 -39.04
C SER A 434 15.74 12.73 -39.07
N ARG A 435 14.68 12.92 -39.89
CA ARG A 435 13.89 11.82 -40.45
C ARG A 435 14.79 10.86 -41.24
N LYS A 436 14.69 9.56 -40.96
CA LYS A 436 14.80 8.49 -41.97
C LYS A 436 13.61 7.56 -41.82
N SER A 437 13.23 6.91 -42.93
CA SER A 437 11.88 6.43 -43.17
C SER A 437 11.86 4.95 -43.55
N ILE A 438 10.86 4.24 -43.02
CA ILE A 438 10.30 2.97 -43.50
C ILE A 438 11.14 1.69 -43.30
N ALA A 439 10.36 0.65 -43.00
CA ALA A 439 10.70 -0.72 -42.64
C ALA A 439 11.57 -1.51 -43.64
N ASP A 440 12.26 -2.51 -43.07
CA ASP A 440 12.63 -3.75 -43.75
C ASP A 440 12.17 -4.92 -42.85
N PRO A 441 11.22 -5.78 -43.30
CA PRO A 441 10.67 -6.87 -42.48
C PRO A 441 11.62 -8.07 -42.32
N THR A 442 12.80 -8.06 -42.94
CA THR A 442 13.66 -9.26 -43.07
C THR A 442 14.54 -9.52 -41.83
N SER A 443 14.77 -8.52 -40.97
CA SER A 443 15.65 -8.65 -39.78
C SER A 443 15.03 -9.48 -38.64
N VAL A 444 13.70 -9.49 -38.51
CA VAL A 444 12.97 -10.24 -37.48
C VAL A 444 13.11 -11.76 -37.69
N GLN A 445 13.16 -12.21 -38.94
CA GLN A 445 13.28 -13.63 -39.28
C GLN A 445 14.65 -14.22 -38.90
N GLN A 446 15.71 -13.42 -38.97
CA GLN A 446 17.08 -13.85 -38.64
C GLN A 446 17.29 -13.97 -37.12
N ALA A 447 16.71 -13.07 -36.32
CA ALA A 447 16.75 -13.16 -34.86
C ALA A 447 16.00 -14.38 -34.29
N ILE A 448 14.95 -14.84 -34.97
CA ILE A 448 14.22 -16.07 -34.62
C ILE A 448 15.00 -17.32 -35.04
N SER A 449 15.58 -17.32 -36.25
CA SER A 449 16.34 -18.46 -36.79
C SER A 449 17.59 -18.77 -35.95
N ALA A 450 18.32 -17.75 -35.50
CA ALA A 450 19.53 -17.89 -34.69
C ALA A 450 19.30 -18.49 -33.27
N ARG A 451 18.05 -18.72 -32.85
CA ARG A 451 17.70 -19.42 -31.60
C ARG A 451 17.15 -20.84 -31.81
N MET A 452 17.08 -21.33 -33.05
CA MET A 452 16.57 -22.67 -33.36
C MET A 452 17.65 -23.71 -33.70
N GLU A 453 18.92 -23.32 -33.88
CA GLU A 453 19.98 -24.27 -34.26
C GLU A 453 20.67 -25.00 -33.08
N GLU A 454 20.54 -24.53 -31.83
CA GLU A 454 21.04 -25.23 -30.64
C GLU A 454 19.93 -25.99 -29.86
N SER A 455 19.30 -27.00 -30.47
CA SER A 455 18.64 -28.10 -29.73
C SER A 455 18.22 -29.32 -30.58
N SER A 456 19.08 -29.77 -31.50
CA SER A 456 18.83 -30.97 -32.34
C SER A 456 18.99 -32.32 -31.59
N GLY A 457 18.38 -32.44 -30.42
CA GLY A 457 18.36 -33.66 -29.59
C GLY A 457 17.15 -34.56 -29.85
N ARG A 458 17.27 -35.50 -30.79
CA ARG A 458 16.22 -36.52 -31.08
C ARG A 458 15.69 -37.21 -29.80
N ARG A 459 14.40 -37.05 -29.50
CA ARG A 459 13.64 -38.04 -28.72
C ARG A 459 12.38 -38.50 -29.46
N ARG A 460 12.26 -39.83 -29.53
CA ARG A 460 11.31 -40.60 -30.32
C ARG A 460 9.95 -40.63 -29.59
N LEU A 461 8.84 -40.42 -30.30
CA LEU A 461 7.52 -40.73 -29.73
C LEU A 461 7.47 -42.23 -29.40
N VAL A 462 7.17 -42.56 -28.15
CA VAL A 462 6.72 -43.89 -27.74
C VAL A 462 5.41 -43.72 -26.97
N ARG A 463 4.34 -44.26 -27.58
CA ARG A 463 2.99 -44.32 -27.02
C ARG A 463 2.88 -45.62 -26.25
N ASN A 464 2.86 -45.57 -24.92
CA ASN A 464 2.54 -46.74 -24.09
C ASN A 464 1.28 -46.51 -23.26
N GLN A 465 0.30 -47.40 -23.45
CA GLN A 465 -0.69 -47.74 -22.44
C GLN A 465 -0.09 -48.86 -21.58
N SER A 466 -0.19 -48.77 -20.26
CA SER A 466 -0.29 -49.93 -19.36
C SER A 466 -0.44 -49.44 -17.91
N GLU A 467 -1.53 -49.88 -17.28
CA GLU A 467 -1.66 -50.44 -15.92
C GLU A 467 -0.89 -49.83 -14.72
N GLY A 468 -1.57 -49.78 -13.58
CA GLY A 468 -1.16 -48.94 -12.45
C GLY A 468 -0.28 -49.62 -11.41
N GLU A 469 0.55 -48.79 -10.78
CA GLU A 469 1.13 -49.04 -9.45
C GLU A 469 0.82 -47.85 -8.52
N PRO A 470 0.76 -48.07 -7.19
CA PRO A 470 0.24 -47.07 -6.26
C PRO A 470 1.21 -45.90 -6.03
N ALA A 471 0.67 -44.68 -6.09
CA ALA A 471 1.44 -43.47 -5.76
C ALA A 471 2.00 -43.51 -4.33
N PRO A 472 3.23 -43.00 -4.09
CA PRO A 472 3.84 -43.01 -2.77
C PRO A 472 3.02 -42.16 -1.78
N ARG A 473 2.51 -42.80 -0.73
CA ARG A 473 1.85 -42.12 0.39
C ARG A 473 2.86 -41.21 1.09
N GLY A 474 2.51 -39.93 1.32
CA GLY A 474 3.27 -39.10 2.27
C GLY A 474 3.69 -37.68 1.85
N ARG A 475 3.17 -37.10 0.76
CA ARG A 475 3.23 -35.62 0.59
C ARG A 475 1.97 -34.96 1.12
N ASP A 476 2.11 -34.37 2.31
CA ASP A 476 1.08 -33.59 2.98
C ASP A 476 0.64 -32.39 2.10
N PRO A 477 -0.65 -32.25 1.73
CA PRO A 477 -1.14 -31.15 0.87
C PRO A 477 -1.16 -29.77 1.57
N ALA A 478 -0.50 -29.65 2.72
CA ALA A 478 -0.45 -28.49 3.60
C ALA A 478 -0.04 -27.13 2.97
N PRO A 479 0.92 -27.00 2.02
CA PRO A 479 1.39 -25.67 1.60
C PRO A 479 0.31 -24.82 0.91
N ARG A 480 -0.63 -25.45 0.18
CA ARG A 480 -1.73 -24.74 -0.52
C ARG A 480 -2.83 -24.20 0.42
N ARG A 481 -2.74 -24.40 1.74
CA ARG A 481 -3.77 -23.94 2.70
C ARG A 481 -3.33 -22.76 3.57
N ARG A 482 -2.05 -22.38 3.56
CA ARG A 482 -1.53 -21.25 4.35
C ARG A 482 -1.64 -19.93 3.57
N PRO A 483 -1.75 -18.78 4.28
CA PRO A 483 -1.48 -17.47 3.68
C PRO A 483 -0.05 -17.42 3.12
N VAL A 484 0.11 -16.85 1.93
CA VAL A 484 1.41 -16.59 1.30
C VAL A 484 1.45 -15.13 0.88
N TYR A 485 2.48 -14.40 1.31
CA TYR A 485 2.67 -12.98 1.02
C TYR A 485 4.08 -12.81 0.43
N GLY A 486 4.19 -12.27 -0.78
CA GLY A 486 5.44 -12.30 -1.55
C GLY A 486 5.43 -11.43 -2.80
N VAL A 487 6.47 -11.59 -3.62
CA VAL A 487 6.75 -10.82 -4.85
C VAL A 487 6.55 -11.70 -6.09
N ILE A 488 6.10 -11.12 -7.20
CA ILE A 488 6.07 -11.73 -8.54
C ILE A 488 7.30 -11.24 -9.32
N GLY A 489 8.01 -12.14 -10.02
CA GLY A 489 9.24 -11.80 -10.74
C GLY A 489 10.37 -11.32 -9.81
N ASP A 490 10.68 -12.06 -8.75
CA ASP A 490 11.72 -11.69 -7.78
C ASP A 490 13.10 -11.51 -8.45
N SER A 491 13.47 -12.40 -9.36
CA SER A 491 14.67 -12.35 -10.21
C SER A 491 14.47 -11.72 -11.58
N THR A 492 13.29 -11.18 -11.89
CA THR A 492 12.89 -10.70 -13.23
C THR A 492 12.67 -9.18 -13.22
N CYS A 493 12.98 -8.47 -14.31
CA CYS A 493 12.71 -7.02 -14.38
C CYS A 493 11.20 -6.81 -14.57
N MET A 494 10.56 -6.13 -13.62
CA MET A 494 9.10 -5.92 -13.60
C MET A 494 8.72 -4.43 -13.66
N GLY A 495 9.70 -3.54 -13.81
CA GLY A 495 9.58 -2.09 -13.62
C GLY A 495 10.33 -1.62 -12.35
N ASP A 496 10.26 -0.33 -12.05
CA ASP A 496 10.86 0.24 -10.84
C ASP A 496 10.12 -0.18 -9.54
N HIS A 497 8.89 -0.65 -9.66
CA HIS A 497 8.17 -1.43 -8.65
C HIS A 497 8.09 -2.91 -9.05
N LYS A 498 8.37 -3.83 -8.12
CA LYS A 498 8.01 -5.25 -8.30
C LYS A 498 6.61 -5.55 -7.74
N PRO A 499 5.71 -6.18 -8.51
CA PRO A 499 4.38 -6.53 -8.03
C PRO A 499 4.44 -7.45 -6.80
N ILE A 500 3.59 -7.16 -5.82
CA ILE A 500 3.43 -8.02 -4.64
C ILE A 500 2.07 -8.70 -4.64
N TYR A 501 1.99 -9.86 -3.99
CA TYR A 501 0.76 -10.63 -3.89
C TYR A 501 0.53 -11.17 -2.49
N LEU A 502 -0.75 -11.19 -2.07
CA LEU A 502 -1.25 -11.94 -0.93
C LEU A 502 -2.23 -13.01 -1.43
N ARG A 503 -1.89 -14.28 -1.15
CA ARG A 503 -2.71 -15.44 -1.47
C ARG A 503 -3.28 -16.04 -0.18
N VAL A 504 -4.62 -16.05 -0.05
CA VAL A 504 -5.34 -16.40 1.18
C VAL A 504 -6.56 -17.30 0.90
N MET A 505 -7.12 -17.87 1.97
CA MET A 505 -8.31 -18.74 1.91
C MET A 505 -9.48 -18.02 2.60
N LEU A 506 -10.32 -17.33 1.83
CA LEU A 506 -11.54 -16.67 2.33
C LEU A 506 -12.52 -17.71 2.84
N GLN A 507 -13.02 -17.56 4.07
CA GLN A 507 -14.10 -18.39 4.60
C GLN A 507 -15.44 -18.05 3.91
N SER A 508 -16.18 -19.07 3.44
CA SER A 508 -17.50 -18.91 2.82
C SER A 508 -18.63 -18.84 3.86
N ASP A 509 -19.84 -18.48 3.40
CA ASP A 509 -21.08 -18.45 4.18
C ASP A 509 -21.01 -17.58 5.47
N ARG A 510 -20.20 -16.50 5.48
CA ARG A 510 -20.04 -15.58 6.63
C ARG A 510 -20.95 -14.34 6.63
N GLY A 511 -21.74 -14.13 5.58
CA GLY A 511 -22.63 -12.99 5.41
C GLY A 511 -21.89 -11.66 5.31
N ASN A 512 -22.54 -10.56 5.72
CA ASN A 512 -21.87 -9.27 5.93
C ASN A 512 -21.31 -9.22 7.37
N PHE A 513 -20.10 -9.74 7.55
CA PHE A 513 -19.47 -9.85 8.85
C PHE A 513 -19.01 -8.46 9.35
N ARG A 514 -19.72 -7.89 10.34
CA ARG A 514 -19.35 -6.63 10.98
C ARG A 514 -18.83 -6.90 12.38
N GLN A 515 -17.65 -6.40 12.69
CA GLN A 515 -17.16 -6.33 14.07
C GLN A 515 -17.61 -5.00 14.65
N GLU A 516 -18.49 -5.02 15.65
CA GLU A 516 -18.78 -3.81 16.41
C GLU A 516 -17.56 -3.45 17.25
N PHE A 517 -16.98 -2.27 16.98
CA PHE A 517 -16.04 -1.65 17.91
C PHE A 517 -16.84 -1.17 19.13
N HIS A 518 -16.91 -2.00 20.17
CA HIS A 518 -17.24 -1.49 21.50
C HIS A 518 -16.14 -0.51 21.91
N SER A 519 -16.49 0.77 22.03
CA SER A 519 -15.65 1.70 22.77
C SER A 519 -15.56 1.20 24.20
N GLU A 520 -14.34 0.98 24.71
CA GLU A 520 -14.14 0.67 26.12
C GLU A 520 -14.73 1.81 26.95
N SER A 521 -15.87 1.53 27.60
CA SER A 521 -16.46 2.46 28.55
C SER A 521 -15.53 2.56 29.75
N SER A 522 -14.77 3.65 29.82
CA SER A 522 -13.97 3.97 31.00
C SER A 522 -14.85 3.86 32.27
N PRO A 523 -14.34 3.32 33.39
CA PRO A 523 -15.14 3.16 34.60
C PRO A 523 -15.73 4.50 35.04
N LYS A 524 -17.05 4.58 35.14
CA LYS A 524 -17.73 5.77 35.66
C LYS A 524 -17.33 5.96 37.13
N HIS A 525 -16.39 6.86 37.38
CA HIS A 525 -16.11 7.29 38.74
C HIS A 525 -17.28 8.15 39.22
N ILE A 526 -18.17 7.54 40.01
CA ILE A 526 -19.26 8.27 40.66
C ILE A 526 -18.62 9.24 41.66
N LYS A 527 -19.05 10.51 41.61
CA LYS A 527 -18.99 11.47 42.72
C LYS A 527 -20.37 12.14 42.81
N PRO A 528 -20.81 12.57 44.01
CA PRO A 528 -22.17 13.08 44.21
C PRO A 528 -22.39 14.47 43.61
N GLU A 529 -23.66 14.84 43.55
CA GLU A 529 -24.24 16.03 42.94
C GLU A 529 -23.97 17.31 43.76
N ASP A 530 -24.07 18.46 43.10
CA ASP A 530 -24.76 19.64 43.61
C ASP A 530 -25.45 20.36 42.42
N PRO A 531 -26.64 20.97 42.58
CA PRO A 531 -27.45 21.46 41.46
C PRO A 531 -27.31 22.98 41.22
N GLU A 532 -27.56 23.45 39.99
CA GLU A 532 -28.59 24.47 39.70
C GLU A 532 -28.70 24.92 38.21
N ASN A 533 -29.93 25.35 37.87
CA ASN A 533 -30.40 26.16 36.73
C ASN A 533 -30.59 25.56 35.33
N MET A 534 -31.76 25.92 34.76
CA MET A 534 -32.37 25.42 33.52
C MET A 534 -32.19 26.37 32.34
N THR A 535 -32.25 25.88 31.10
CA THR A 535 -33.27 26.26 30.09
C THR A 535 -33.18 25.39 28.82
N ASP A 536 -34.34 25.13 28.20
CA ASP A 536 -34.59 24.16 27.10
C ASP A 536 -34.34 24.75 25.67
N PRO A 537 -34.76 24.11 24.56
CA PRO A 537 -34.20 22.86 24.00
C PRO A 537 -33.93 22.93 22.48
N VAL A 538 -33.05 22.07 21.94
CA VAL A 538 -33.13 21.62 20.53
C VAL A 538 -32.82 20.12 20.47
N ALA A 539 -33.71 19.37 19.82
CA ALA A 539 -33.56 17.92 19.68
C ALA A 539 -32.51 17.56 18.62
N ASP A 540 -31.60 16.64 18.95
CA ASP A 540 -30.66 16.06 17.99
C ASP A 540 -30.64 14.53 18.08
N SER A 541 -30.45 13.87 16.94
CA SER A 541 -30.72 12.44 16.77
C SER A 541 -29.51 11.56 17.11
N PRO A 542 -29.59 10.61 18.07
CA PRO A 542 -28.43 9.85 18.50
C PRO A 542 -28.18 8.62 17.62
N ASN A 543 -27.54 8.79 16.45
CA ASN A 543 -27.09 7.62 15.68
C ASN A 543 -25.85 7.81 14.76
N SER A 544 -24.98 8.79 15.02
CA SER A 544 -23.65 8.84 14.38
C SER A 544 -22.55 8.37 15.32
N ARG A 545 -22.10 7.12 15.13
CA ARG A 545 -20.94 6.56 15.86
C ARG A 545 -19.63 7.01 15.22
N TYR A 546 -19.14 8.19 15.58
CA TYR A 546 -17.80 8.63 15.16
C TYR A 546 -16.69 7.86 15.90
N ILE A 547 -15.70 7.35 15.16
CA ILE A 547 -14.44 6.87 15.75
C ILE A 547 -13.67 8.11 16.20
N HIS A 548 -13.57 8.30 17.52
CA HIS A 548 -12.80 9.39 18.11
C HIS A 548 -11.31 9.08 17.96
N PHE A 549 -10.66 9.67 16.96
CA PHE A 549 -9.20 9.73 16.96
C PHE A 549 -8.80 10.64 18.11
N SER A 550 -8.09 10.12 19.12
CA SER A 550 -7.55 10.94 20.20
C SER A 550 -6.57 11.96 19.59
N VAL A 551 -6.94 13.23 19.69
CA VAL A 551 -6.09 14.37 19.42
C VAL A 551 -5.70 14.93 20.79
N ASP A 552 -4.43 14.73 21.10
CA ASP A 552 -3.61 15.35 22.15
C ASP A 552 -3.96 15.11 23.64
N SER A 553 -2.89 14.92 24.41
CA SER A 553 -2.89 15.21 25.85
C SER A 553 -2.72 16.73 26.05
N PRO A 554 -3.27 17.32 27.12
CA PRO A 554 -3.62 18.73 27.13
C PRO A 554 -2.46 19.68 27.45
N SER A 555 -2.71 20.97 27.20
CA SER A 555 -2.00 22.16 27.72
C SER A 555 -0.68 22.62 27.09
N SER A 556 -0.74 22.98 25.80
CA SER A 556 -0.19 24.28 25.38
C SER A 556 -0.89 24.80 24.12
N ILE A 557 -1.52 25.97 24.18
CA ILE A 557 -2.10 26.65 23.02
C ILE A 557 -0.94 27.08 22.11
N PHE A 558 -0.82 26.45 20.94
CA PHE A 558 -0.03 26.98 19.82
C PHE A 558 -0.93 27.16 18.61
N LYS A 559 -0.68 28.25 17.88
CA LYS A 559 -1.57 28.77 16.84
C LYS A 559 -1.58 27.91 15.58
N GLU A 560 -2.65 28.06 14.82
CA GLU A 560 -2.82 27.60 13.45
C GLU A 560 -1.88 28.34 12.46
N THR A 561 -0.59 28.10 12.59
CA THR A 561 0.46 28.41 11.62
C THR A 561 1.57 27.37 11.79
N ASP A 562 1.53 26.30 10.99
CA ASP A 562 2.70 25.62 10.37
C ASP A 562 2.30 24.29 9.68
N ILE A 563 2.06 24.38 8.36
CA ILE A 563 2.35 23.42 7.26
C ILE A 563 2.01 21.91 7.47
#